data_AF-A0A3M2BAI0-F1
#
_entry.id   AF-A0A3M2BAI0-F1
#
_cell.length_a   1.000
_cell.length_b   1.000
_cell.length_c   1.000
_cell.angle_alpha   90.00
_cell.angle_beta   90.00
_cell.angle_gamma   90.00
#
_symmetry.space_group_name_H-M   'P 1'
#
loop_
_entity.id
_entity.type
_entity.pdbx_description
1 polymer ?
#
loop_
_entity_poly.entity_id
_entity_poly.type
_entity_poly.pdbx_seq_one_letter_code
_entity_poly.pdbx_strand_id
1 'polypeptide(L)'
;MALKIPEYQQTERSTPLRPYAEPRVINPAAGLTQGLSHLGSALQEAEKKRAQLEAEDALQQFVRQTNDLLLSGQNPYYGTKGKDAVNGSKVVLQKLEELKKATLSQVHDPDAQRLLSKSIDARIITERARIQTHALKGQQEWDLSLAKTGAEQAAEEASLYVTDPKKVAAATTVIEQNLRVSMQGMPEESIVEARDNLLSKALAAGIIEKSKLDPALAKHLFEQYRDKLEADDYRRVENVVIEQERLQRAEAAVATIRSQHPWDLEAQVEAARGLFGNDVKLQDEVKRRLTLEYTRDKTAREEGNRLAYETLADRMMLQGIPLDTLRKQFPEEISRLTAAQYSNLLKIEKDRAKGKVYTTDWAAWTQIMEMTPQQLKDMNPIDYRRKLDDKHYDKLLKMVKEARQGKDDTHVALRSTKDTIDYYVRRVFGVEGQDLKDKMQEAYKDLEPILNELAKEKKPSQTEINQVIDQYFMTRHLPQYGFFSRSFEDTPIAAADMDNISPLELKQIKEAYAKLNIPEPSEDQILYLWRYNKMKQVIGADKLDMFNTLQRLEALTR
;
A
#
# COMPACT_ATOMS: atom_id res chain seq x y z
N MET A 1 -1.80 9.42 54.94
CA MET A 1 -1.67 8.57 56.14
C MET A 1 -0.21 8.18 56.28
N ALA A 2 0.49 8.74 57.27
CA ALA A 2 1.92 8.54 57.46
C ALA A 2 2.18 7.26 58.28
N LEU A 3 2.96 6.34 57.72
CA LEU A 3 3.39 5.10 58.37
C LEU A 3 4.55 5.40 59.33
N LYS A 4 4.31 5.20 60.63
CA LYS A 4 5.33 5.18 61.69
C LYS A 4 6.18 3.92 61.54
N ILE A 5 7.49 4.11 61.46
CA ILE A 5 8.51 3.05 61.54
C ILE A 5 8.79 2.78 63.04
N PRO A 6 8.84 1.52 63.51
CA PRO A 6 9.21 1.24 64.90
C PRO A 6 10.74 1.34 65.10
N GLU A 7 11.14 2.06 66.15
CA GLU A 7 12.51 2.10 66.69
C GLU A 7 12.94 0.72 67.17
N TYR A 8 14.09 0.25 66.68
CA TYR A 8 14.82 -0.87 67.27
C TYR A 8 15.60 -0.37 68.49
N GLN A 9 15.20 -0.78 69.69
CA GLN A 9 16.02 -0.65 70.89
C GLN A 9 17.23 -1.58 70.79
N GLN A 10 18.42 -0.99 70.68
CA GLN A 10 19.68 -1.68 70.95
C GLN A 10 19.80 -1.90 72.47
N THR A 11 19.56 -3.12 72.94
CA THR A 11 19.98 -3.54 74.28
C THR A 11 21.44 -3.97 74.23
N GLU A 12 22.36 -3.05 74.53
CA GLU A 12 23.72 -3.37 74.93
C GLU A 12 23.68 -4.13 76.26
N ARG A 13 23.95 -5.44 76.23
CA ARG A 13 24.29 -6.21 77.43
C ARG A 13 25.81 -6.35 77.50
N SER A 14 26.45 -5.40 78.17
CA SER A 14 27.82 -5.56 78.67
C SER A 14 27.84 -6.60 79.78
N THR A 15 28.41 -7.78 79.53
CA THR A 15 28.75 -8.75 80.57
C THR A 15 29.97 -8.25 81.38
N PRO A 16 29.95 -8.37 82.73
CA PRO A 16 31.08 -7.99 83.56
C PRO A 16 32.26 -8.97 83.42
N LEU A 17 33.47 -8.40 83.35
CA LEU A 17 34.75 -9.09 83.45
C LEU A 17 34.85 -9.87 84.77
N ARG A 18 35.05 -11.19 84.70
CA ARG A 18 35.37 -12.03 85.87
C ARG A 18 36.85 -11.90 86.25
N PRO A 19 37.21 -11.98 87.53
CA PRO A 19 38.59 -11.92 87.99
C PRO A 19 39.39 -13.18 87.62
N TYR A 20 40.68 -12.97 87.35
CA TYR A 20 41.70 -13.98 87.11
C TYR A 20 41.70 -15.03 88.23
N ALA A 21 41.44 -16.28 87.88
CA ALA A 21 41.69 -17.44 88.73
C ALA A 21 43.08 -18.02 88.43
N GLU A 22 43.80 -18.35 89.50
CA GLU A 22 45.18 -18.85 89.53
C GLU A 22 45.42 -20.12 88.67
N PRO A 23 46.64 -20.32 88.15
CA PRO A 23 46.98 -21.49 87.34
C PRO A 23 47.07 -22.74 88.22
N ARG A 24 46.06 -23.60 88.16
CA ARG A 24 46.15 -24.97 88.70
C ARG A 24 47.00 -25.84 87.78
N VAL A 25 47.95 -26.55 88.39
CA VAL A 25 48.86 -27.51 87.76
C VAL A 25 48.06 -28.58 87.02
N ILE A 26 48.27 -28.63 85.70
CA ILE A 26 47.59 -29.53 84.77
C ILE A 26 48.23 -30.91 84.86
N ASN A 27 47.39 -31.93 85.09
CA ASN A 27 47.75 -33.33 84.91
C ASN A 27 47.77 -33.62 83.39
N PRO A 28 48.93 -33.91 82.77
CA PRO A 28 49.12 -33.82 81.30
C PRO A 28 48.30 -34.84 80.49
N ALA A 29 47.81 -35.92 81.11
CA ALA A 29 47.01 -36.94 80.44
C ALA A 29 45.50 -36.59 80.32
N ALA A 30 44.96 -35.74 81.21
CA ALA A 30 43.54 -35.33 81.20
C ALA A 30 43.28 -34.10 80.30
N GLY A 31 44.29 -33.24 80.10
CA GLY A 31 44.19 -32.09 79.20
C GLY A 31 44.19 -32.47 77.71
N LEU A 32 44.78 -33.61 77.36
CA LEU A 32 44.88 -34.08 75.98
C LEU A 32 43.53 -34.62 75.46
N THR A 33 42.76 -35.31 76.30
CA THR A 33 41.42 -35.83 75.95
C THR A 33 40.36 -34.73 75.88
N GLN A 34 40.39 -33.74 76.78
CA GLN A 34 39.53 -32.55 76.68
C GLN A 34 39.92 -31.65 75.50
N GLY A 35 41.22 -31.52 75.20
CA GLY A 35 41.70 -30.80 74.01
C GLY A 35 41.22 -31.42 72.69
N LEU A 36 41.23 -32.75 72.59
CA LEU A 36 40.74 -33.46 71.40
C LEU A 36 39.21 -33.37 71.23
N SER A 37 38.43 -33.37 72.30
CA SER A 37 36.97 -33.18 72.19
C SER A 37 36.61 -31.74 71.79
N HIS A 38 37.31 -30.74 72.33
CA HIS A 38 37.15 -29.34 71.90
C HIS A 38 37.57 -29.13 70.44
N LEU A 39 38.68 -29.72 70.01
CA LEU A 39 39.11 -29.69 68.60
C LEU A 39 38.08 -30.36 67.69
N GLY A 40 37.54 -31.52 68.08
CA GLY A 40 36.49 -32.22 67.34
C GLY A 40 35.21 -31.38 67.21
N SER A 41 34.77 -30.71 68.27
CA SER A 41 33.62 -29.81 68.22
C SER A 41 33.87 -28.57 67.36
N ALA A 42 35.07 -28.00 67.42
CA ALA A 42 35.46 -26.84 66.61
C ALA A 42 35.58 -27.20 65.12
N LEU A 43 36.06 -28.41 64.79
CA LEU A 43 36.09 -28.91 63.42
C LEU A 43 34.67 -29.15 62.88
N GLN A 44 33.78 -29.76 63.66
CA GLN A 44 32.38 -29.93 63.26
C GLN A 44 31.66 -28.59 63.08
N GLU A 45 31.94 -27.60 63.92
CA GLU A 45 31.39 -26.25 63.78
C GLU A 45 31.95 -25.52 62.55
N ALA A 46 33.24 -25.68 62.27
CA ALA A 46 33.88 -25.15 61.08
C ALA A 46 33.33 -25.80 59.78
N GLU A 47 33.11 -27.11 59.78
CA GLU A 47 32.48 -27.85 58.67
C GLU A 47 31.05 -27.37 58.43
N LYS A 48 30.23 -27.28 59.48
CA LYS A 48 28.85 -26.73 59.37
C LYS A 48 28.85 -25.30 58.84
N LYS A 49 29.77 -24.46 59.32
CA LYS A 49 29.89 -23.07 58.87
C LYS A 49 30.31 -22.99 57.41
N ARG A 50 31.23 -23.87 56.96
CA ARG A 50 31.62 -23.96 55.55
C ARG A 50 30.44 -24.38 54.67
N ALA A 51 29.72 -25.44 55.05
CA ALA A 51 28.54 -25.90 54.33
C ALA A 51 27.46 -24.81 54.22
N GLN A 52 27.25 -24.04 55.29
CA GLN A 52 26.32 -22.91 55.30
C GLN A 52 26.75 -21.81 54.32
N LEU A 53 28.02 -21.41 54.33
CA LEU A 53 28.53 -20.37 53.43
C LEU A 53 28.44 -20.78 51.95
N GLU A 54 28.76 -22.05 51.63
CA GLU A 54 28.63 -22.59 50.27
C GLU A 54 27.16 -22.58 49.81
N ALA A 55 26.23 -23.00 50.67
CA ALA A 55 24.80 -22.93 50.40
C ALA A 55 24.30 -21.49 50.22
N GLU A 56 24.78 -20.53 51.01
CA GLU A 56 24.41 -19.12 50.90
C GLU A 56 24.88 -18.49 49.58
N ASP A 57 26.12 -18.73 49.14
CA ASP A 57 26.62 -18.22 47.86
C ASP A 57 25.82 -18.78 46.68
N ALA A 58 25.62 -20.10 46.65
CA ALA A 58 24.84 -20.77 45.62
C ALA A 58 23.37 -20.27 45.60
N LEU A 59 22.78 -20.00 46.77
CA LEU A 59 21.44 -19.41 46.86
C LEU A 59 21.41 -18.00 46.26
N GLN A 60 22.42 -17.16 46.51
CA GLN A 60 22.50 -15.82 45.91
C GLN A 60 22.61 -15.87 44.39
N GLN A 61 23.37 -16.83 43.85
CA GLN A 61 23.46 -17.06 42.40
C GLN A 61 22.10 -17.47 41.82
N PHE A 62 21.41 -18.45 42.44
CA PHE A 62 20.05 -18.84 42.08
C PHE A 62 19.09 -17.65 42.11
N VAL A 63 19.21 -16.78 43.12
CA VAL A 63 18.40 -15.57 43.27
C VAL A 63 18.59 -14.61 42.10
N ARG A 64 19.83 -14.33 41.71
CA ARG A 64 20.14 -13.46 40.56
C ARG A 64 19.56 -14.03 39.27
N GLN A 65 19.81 -15.30 38.98
CA GLN A 65 19.33 -15.95 37.75
C GLN A 65 17.79 -16.06 37.71
N THR A 66 17.14 -16.27 38.85
CA THR A 66 15.68 -16.20 38.97
C THR A 66 15.17 -14.79 38.65
N ASN A 67 15.83 -13.76 39.18
CA ASN A 67 15.44 -12.38 38.92
C ASN A 67 15.66 -12.00 37.45
N ASP A 68 16.73 -12.45 36.81
CA ASP A 68 16.94 -12.23 35.38
C ASP A 68 15.87 -12.92 34.54
N LEU A 69 15.47 -14.14 34.89
CA LEU A 69 14.39 -14.85 34.19
C LEU A 69 13.03 -14.16 34.34
N LEU A 70 12.73 -13.64 35.53
CA LEU A 70 11.39 -13.15 35.87
C LEU A 70 11.21 -11.63 35.70
N LEU A 71 12.26 -10.83 35.95
CA LEU A 71 12.17 -9.39 36.18
C LEU A 71 13.11 -8.54 35.31
N SER A 72 14.39 -8.91 35.20
CA SER A 72 15.45 -8.01 34.68
C SER A 72 16.13 -8.43 33.37
N GLY A 73 15.92 -9.66 32.91
CA GLY A 73 16.55 -10.14 31.68
C GLY A 73 16.02 -9.45 30.41
N GLN A 74 16.58 -9.80 29.26
CA GLN A 74 16.18 -9.23 27.97
C GLN A 74 14.69 -9.50 27.64
N ASN A 75 14.14 -10.63 28.11
CA ASN A 75 12.75 -11.02 27.94
C ASN A 75 12.18 -11.49 29.28
N PRO A 76 11.91 -10.58 30.24
CA PRO A 76 11.48 -10.95 31.58
C PRO A 76 10.04 -11.47 31.52
N TYR A 77 9.77 -12.60 32.18
CA TYR A 77 8.44 -13.20 32.15
C TYR A 77 7.33 -12.23 32.61
N TYR A 78 7.56 -11.48 33.70
CA TYR A 78 6.56 -10.54 34.20
C TYR A 78 6.35 -9.29 33.32
N GLY A 79 7.15 -9.13 32.25
CA GLY A 79 6.91 -8.15 31.20
C GLY A 79 5.94 -8.62 30.11
N THR A 80 5.59 -9.91 30.09
CA THR A 80 4.63 -10.47 29.12
C THR A 80 3.18 -10.11 29.48
N LYS A 81 2.28 -10.18 28.50
CA LYS A 81 0.86 -9.86 28.65
C LYS A 81 -0.02 -10.82 27.85
N GLY A 82 -1.32 -10.82 28.13
CA GLY A 82 -2.28 -11.60 27.36
C GLY A 82 -1.91 -13.09 27.24
N LYS A 83 -2.03 -13.62 26.01
CA LYS A 83 -1.72 -15.01 25.66
C LYS A 83 -0.28 -15.42 25.97
N ASP A 84 0.69 -14.51 25.87
CA ASP A 84 2.10 -14.81 26.10
C ASP A 84 2.41 -15.05 27.59
N ALA A 85 1.75 -14.31 28.48
CA ALA A 85 1.85 -14.55 29.92
C ALA A 85 1.28 -15.92 30.31
N VAL A 86 0.18 -16.34 29.69
CA VAL A 86 -0.44 -17.66 29.91
C VAL A 86 0.47 -18.78 29.41
N ASN A 87 0.88 -18.71 28.14
CA ASN A 87 1.70 -19.75 27.52
C ASN A 87 3.11 -19.82 28.11
N GLY A 88 3.69 -18.66 28.45
CA GLY A 88 5.02 -18.55 29.04
C GLY A 88 5.13 -19.14 30.44
N SER A 89 4.02 -19.23 31.19
CA SER A 89 4.02 -19.72 32.58
C SER A 89 4.64 -21.12 32.71
N LYS A 90 4.26 -22.06 31.83
CA LYS A 90 4.77 -23.44 31.84
C LYS A 90 6.27 -23.49 31.52
N VAL A 91 6.70 -22.71 30.54
CA VAL A 91 8.10 -22.64 30.11
C VAL A 91 8.98 -22.08 31.23
N VAL A 92 8.52 -21.03 31.90
CA VAL A 92 9.27 -20.39 33.00
C VAL A 92 9.34 -21.29 34.22
N LEU A 93 8.26 -22.01 34.56
CA LEU A 93 8.28 -23.00 35.64
C LEU A 93 9.28 -24.13 35.35
N GLN A 94 9.37 -24.60 34.11
CA GLN A 94 10.39 -25.58 33.71
C GLN A 94 11.80 -25.02 33.87
N LYS A 95 12.05 -23.78 33.41
CA LYS A 95 13.34 -23.11 33.58
C LYS A 95 13.73 -22.94 35.05
N LEU A 96 12.79 -22.71 35.96
CA LEU A 96 13.09 -22.64 37.40
C LEU A 96 13.53 -24.00 37.98
N GLU A 97 12.94 -25.10 37.53
CA GLU A 97 13.35 -26.46 37.94
C GLU A 97 14.72 -26.84 37.35
N GLU A 98 14.98 -26.45 36.10
CA GLU A 98 16.29 -26.59 35.47
C GLU A 98 17.35 -25.78 36.22
N LEU A 99 17.02 -24.55 36.61
CA LEU A 99 17.88 -23.68 37.39
C LEU A 99 18.20 -24.29 38.75
N LYS A 100 17.18 -24.83 39.46
CA LYS A 100 17.38 -25.56 40.72
C LYS A 100 18.37 -26.72 40.55
N LYS A 101 18.18 -27.56 39.53
CA LYS A 101 19.06 -28.70 39.27
C LYS A 101 20.50 -28.25 39.00
N ALA A 102 20.65 -27.21 38.17
CA ALA A 102 21.96 -26.64 37.85
C ALA A 102 22.67 -26.10 39.10
N THR A 103 21.98 -25.30 39.93
CA THR A 103 22.57 -24.75 41.17
C THR A 103 22.93 -25.85 42.17
N LEU A 104 22.07 -26.86 42.36
CA LEU A 104 22.37 -27.97 43.28
C LEU A 104 23.59 -28.79 42.84
N SER A 105 23.82 -28.94 41.54
CA SER A 105 24.98 -29.67 41.00
C SER A 105 26.32 -28.96 41.21
N GLN A 106 26.31 -27.66 41.52
CA GLN A 106 27.51 -26.86 41.77
C GLN A 106 28.00 -26.92 43.21
N VAL A 107 27.17 -27.39 44.15
CA VAL A 107 27.52 -27.53 45.57
C VAL A 107 28.02 -28.95 45.81
N HIS A 108 29.19 -29.10 46.41
CA HIS A 108 29.82 -30.42 46.59
C HIS A 108 29.55 -31.05 47.95
N ASP A 109 29.33 -30.23 48.98
CA ASP A 109 29.02 -30.70 50.33
C ASP A 109 27.56 -31.18 50.45
N PRO A 110 27.29 -32.45 50.84
CA PRO A 110 25.93 -32.99 50.97
C PRO A 110 25.05 -32.23 51.99
N ASP A 111 25.62 -31.73 53.09
CA ASP A 111 24.88 -30.96 54.08
C ASP A 111 24.52 -29.57 53.53
N ALA A 112 25.43 -28.95 52.77
CA ALA A 112 25.17 -27.70 52.06
C ALA A 112 24.07 -27.87 51.00
N GLN A 113 24.12 -28.95 50.20
CA GLN A 113 23.08 -29.28 49.21
C GLN A 113 21.70 -29.41 49.87
N ARG A 114 21.61 -30.05 51.04
CA ARG A 114 20.34 -30.22 51.77
C ARG A 114 19.76 -28.87 52.23
N LEU A 115 20.60 -28.00 52.79
CA LEU A 115 20.19 -26.66 53.24
C LEU A 115 19.76 -25.77 52.06
N LEU A 116 20.54 -25.81 50.97
CA LEU A 116 20.26 -25.08 49.74
C LEU A 116 18.95 -25.55 49.10
N SER A 117 18.76 -26.86 48.95
CA SER A 117 17.56 -27.44 48.32
C SER A 117 16.28 -26.99 49.02
N LYS A 118 16.24 -27.03 50.36
CA LYS A 118 15.09 -26.54 51.14
C LYS A 118 14.80 -25.06 50.90
N SER A 119 15.85 -24.23 50.78
CA SER A 119 15.73 -22.79 50.56
C SER A 119 15.26 -22.46 49.14
N ILE A 120 15.80 -23.16 48.13
CA ILE A 120 15.34 -23.06 46.74
C ILE A 120 13.88 -23.50 46.63
N ASP A 121 13.49 -24.61 47.26
CA ASP A 121 12.11 -25.12 47.22
C ASP A 121 11.11 -24.12 47.78
N ALA A 122 11.39 -23.54 48.95
CA ALA A 122 10.55 -22.49 49.53
C ALA A 122 10.38 -21.29 48.58
N ARG A 123 11.45 -20.92 47.86
CA ARG A 123 11.41 -19.82 46.91
C ARG A 123 10.66 -20.18 45.63
N ILE A 124 10.88 -21.36 45.06
CA ILE A 124 10.14 -21.83 43.87
C ILE A 124 8.64 -21.90 44.16
N ILE A 125 8.22 -22.35 45.35
CA ILE A 125 6.81 -22.35 45.75
C ILE A 125 6.24 -20.92 45.71
N THR A 126 6.98 -19.96 46.25
CA THR A 126 6.58 -18.54 46.24
C THR A 126 6.48 -17.99 44.83
N GLU A 127 7.49 -18.23 43.99
CA GLU A 127 7.49 -17.76 42.60
C GLU A 127 6.42 -18.47 41.75
N ARG A 128 6.13 -19.75 41.99
CA ARG A 128 5.04 -20.46 41.31
C ARG A 128 3.69 -19.81 41.56
N ALA A 129 3.40 -19.39 42.79
CA ALA A 129 2.16 -18.68 43.10
C ALA A 129 2.07 -17.31 42.39
N ARG A 130 3.19 -16.58 42.31
CA ARG A 130 3.26 -15.30 41.59
C ARG A 130 3.10 -15.47 40.08
N ILE A 131 3.77 -16.47 39.49
CA ILE A 131 3.64 -16.85 38.08
C ILE A 131 2.19 -17.20 37.75
N GLN A 132 1.53 -18.01 38.57
CA GLN A 132 0.12 -18.37 38.37
C GLN A 132 -0.80 -17.14 38.45
N THR A 133 -0.55 -16.23 39.39
CA THR A 133 -1.31 -14.99 39.51
C THR A 133 -1.12 -14.09 38.28
N HIS A 134 0.11 -13.98 37.76
CA HIS A 134 0.40 -13.21 36.56
C HIS A 134 -0.21 -13.85 35.30
N ALA A 135 -0.10 -15.17 35.15
CA ALA A 135 -0.75 -15.90 34.07
C ALA A 135 -2.27 -15.72 34.09
N LEU A 136 -2.91 -15.72 35.27
CA LEU A 136 -4.34 -15.46 35.39
C LEU A 136 -4.73 -14.04 34.94
N LYS A 137 -3.92 -13.02 35.30
CA LYS A 137 -4.12 -11.65 34.80
C LYS A 137 -3.95 -11.59 33.27
N GLY A 138 -2.95 -12.28 32.74
CA GLY A 138 -2.76 -12.40 31.29
C GLY A 138 -3.93 -13.10 30.60
N GLN A 139 -4.49 -14.14 31.20
CA GLN A 139 -5.69 -14.82 30.68
C GLN A 139 -6.87 -13.85 30.63
N GLN A 140 -7.11 -13.10 31.71
CA GLN A 140 -8.16 -12.08 31.75
C GLN A 140 -7.95 -11.03 30.66
N GLU A 141 -6.76 -10.46 30.53
CA GLU A 141 -6.45 -9.50 29.45
C GLU A 141 -6.68 -10.09 28.05
N TRP A 142 -6.32 -11.36 27.85
CA TRP A 142 -6.52 -12.04 26.58
C TRP A 142 -8.01 -12.26 26.27
N ASP A 143 -8.80 -12.70 27.25
CA ASP A 143 -10.24 -12.90 27.10
C ASP A 143 -10.97 -11.57 26.82
N LEU A 144 -10.58 -10.48 27.50
CA LEU A 144 -11.09 -9.14 27.22
C LEU A 144 -10.79 -8.69 25.78
N SER A 145 -9.57 -8.96 25.30
CA SER A 145 -9.15 -8.65 23.92
C SER A 145 -9.96 -9.46 22.89
N LEU A 146 -10.09 -10.77 23.09
CA LEU A 146 -10.90 -11.63 22.23
C LEU A 146 -12.35 -11.19 22.18
N ALA A 147 -12.94 -10.85 23.33
CA ALA A 147 -14.30 -10.37 23.40
C ALA A 147 -14.47 -9.06 22.61
N LYS A 148 -13.55 -8.10 22.78
CA LYS A 148 -13.58 -6.86 22.00
C LYS A 148 -13.55 -7.12 20.48
N THR A 149 -12.63 -7.98 20.02
CA THR A 149 -12.57 -8.38 18.61
C THR A 149 -13.86 -9.07 18.16
N GLY A 150 -14.45 -9.93 19.00
CA GLY A 150 -15.73 -10.59 18.69
C GLY A 150 -16.89 -9.59 18.53
N ALA A 151 -16.94 -8.54 19.35
CA ALA A 151 -17.93 -7.47 19.19
C ALA A 151 -17.73 -6.68 17.88
N GLU A 152 -16.49 -6.34 17.55
CA GLU A 152 -16.15 -5.63 16.30
C GLU A 152 -16.50 -6.47 15.05
N GLN A 153 -16.17 -7.77 15.06
CA GLN A 153 -16.52 -8.69 13.97
C GLN A 153 -18.05 -8.81 13.81
N ALA A 154 -18.79 -8.95 14.91
CA ALA A 154 -20.25 -9.00 14.85
C ALA A 154 -20.85 -7.68 14.33
N ALA A 155 -20.26 -6.54 14.66
CA ALA A 155 -20.64 -5.25 14.10
C ALA A 155 -20.38 -5.19 12.58
N GLU A 156 -19.24 -5.70 12.12
CA GLU A 156 -18.97 -5.84 10.68
C GLU A 156 -20.00 -6.73 9.98
N GLU A 157 -20.34 -7.89 10.56
CA GLU A 157 -21.39 -8.77 10.06
C GLU A 157 -22.75 -8.06 9.98
N ALA A 158 -23.11 -7.25 10.98
CA ALA A 158 -24.34 -6.45 10.96
C ALA A 158 -24.34 -5.45 9.79
N SER A 159 -23.20 -4.83 9.48
CA SER A 159 -23.07 -3.91 8.34
C SER A 159 -23.22 -4.64 6.99
N LEU A 160 -22.65 -5.84 6.85
CA LEU A 160 -22.71 -6.65 5.64
C LEU A 160 -24.13 -7.17 5.38
N TYR A 161 -24.81 -7.59 6.44
CA TYR A 161 -26.16 -8.15 6.41
C TYR A 161 -27.24 -7.14 6.81
N VAL A 162 -27.00 -5.84 6.63
CA VAL A 162 -27.95 -4.78 7.00
C VAL A 162 -29.35 -4.98 6.39
N THR A 163 -29.44 -5.64 5.24
CA THR A 163 -30.69 -5.99 4.56
C THR A 163 -31.49 -7.12 5.21
N ASP A 164 -30.91 -7.86 6.15
CA ASP A 164 -31.56 -8.99 6.86
C ASP A 164 -31.68 -8.66 8.35
N PRO A 165 -32.88 -8.27 8.82
CA PRO A 165 -33.07 -7.84 10.21
C PRO A 165 -32.82 -8.94 11.23
N LYS A 166 -32.98 -10.21 10.83
CA LYS A 166 -32.72 -11.36 11.72
C LYS A 166 -31.22 -11.51 11.95
N LYS A 167 -30.41 -11.34 10.91
CA LYS A 167 -28.94 -11.36 11.03
C LYS A 167 -28.41 -10.17 11.81
N VAL A 168 -28.96 -8.97 11.59
CA VAL A 168 -28.62 -7.79 12.40
C VAL A 168 -28.95 -8.02 13.88
N ALA A 169 -30.11 -8.60 14.20
CA ALA A 169 -30.48 -8.92 15.58
C ALA A 169 -29.57 -9.99 16.22
N ALA A 170 -29.19 -11.02 15.45
CA ALA A 170 -28.23 -12.03 15.90
C ALA A 170 -26.86 -11.41 16.19
N ALA A 171 -26.34 -10.59 15.27
CA ALA A 171 -25.10 -9.85 15.47
C ALA A 171 -25.17 -8.92 16.70
N THR A 172 -26.29 -8.22 16.90
CA THR A 172 -26.51 -7.37 18.08
C THR A 172 -26.38 -8.16 19.39
N THR A 173 -26.91 -9.38 19.42
CA THR A 173 -26.80 -10.27 20.58
C THR A 173 -25.34 -10.67 20.85
N VAL A 174 -24.58 -10.96 19.79
CA VAL A 174 -23.15 -11.30 19.89
C VAL A 174 -22.32 -10.11 20.34
N ILE A 175 -22.62 -8.89 19.85
CA ILE A 175 -22.01 -7.64 20.32
C ILE A 175 -22.23 -7.50 21.83
N GLU A 176 -23.47 -7.63 22.29
CA GLU A 176 -23.80 -7.46 23.71
C GLU A 176 -23.10 -8.50 24.61
N GLN A 177 -23.09 -9.77 24.20
CA GLN A 177 -22.41 -10.84 24.95
C GLN A 177 -20.91 -10.56 25.10
N ASN A 178 -20.25 -10.12 24.02
CA ASN A 178 -18.85 -9.77 24.04
C ASN A 178 -18.55 -8.49 24.81
N LEU A 179 -19.44 -7.49 24.76
CA LEU A 179 -19.31 -6.28 25.57
C LEU A 179 -19.43 -6.56 27.06
N ARG A 180 -20.33 -7.46 27.48
CA ARG A 180 -20.44 -7.88 28.89
C ARG A 180 -19.15 -8.52 29.42
N VAL A 181 -18.41 -9.25 28.57
CA VAL A 181 -17.09 -9.80 28.93
C VAL A 181 -16.05 -8.68 28.98
N SER A 182 -15.90 -7.90 27.90
CA SER A 182 -14.87 -6.86 27.77
C SER A 182 -15.05 -5.67 28.72
N MET A 183 -16.28 -5.41 29.19
CA MET A 183 -16.64 -4.33 30.10
C MET A 183 -17.06 -4.85 31.48
N GLN A 184 -16.52 -6.00 31.90
CA GLN A 184 -16.85 -6.60 33.19
C GLN A 184 -16.65 -5.61 34.35
N GLY A 185 -17.70 -5.44 35.17
CA GLY A 185 -17.72 -4.54 36.32
C GLY A 185 -18.20 -3.11 36.01
N MET A 186 -18.49 -2.78 34.75
CA MET A 186 -19.18 -1.55 34.37
C MET A 186 -20.70 -1.68 34.61
N PRO A 187 -21.42 -0.56 34.82
CA PRO A 187 -22.89 -0.57 34.88
C PRO A 187 -23.51 -1.10 33.58
N GLU A 188 -24.68 -1.74 33.67
CA GLU A 188 -25.39 -2.30 32.51
C GLU A 188 -25.73 -1.20 31.48
N GLU A 189 -25.99 0.03 31.95
CA GLU A 189 -26.25 1.19 31.10
C GLU A 189 -25.07 1.50 30.17
N SER A 190 -23.83 1.38 30.67
CA SER A 190 -22.62 1.61 29.86
C SER A 190 -22.41 0.52 28.81
N ILE A 191 -22.82 -0.72 29.09
CA ILE A 191 -22.75 -1.83 28.14
C ILE A 191 -23.78 -1.63 27.02
N VAL A 192 -24.99 -1.20 27.38
CA VAL A 192 -26.06 -0.85 26.44
C VAL A 192 -25.64 0.30 25.53
N GLU A 193 -25.10 1.39 26.09
CA GLU A 193 -24.60 2.53 25.32
C GLU A 193 -23.48 2.12 24.36
N ALA A 194 -22.51 1.31 24.81
CA ALA A 194 -21.44 0.82 23.95
C ALA A 194 -21.96 -0.06 22.80
N ARG A 195 -22.96 -0.92 23.08
CA ARG A 195 -23.63 -1.76 22.08
C ARG A 195 -24.32 -0.89 21.03
N ASP A 196 -25.11 0.08 21.47
CA ASP A 196 -25.93 0.92 20.59
C ASP A 196 -25.06 1.81 19.70
N ASN A 197 -23.98 2.38 20.24
CA ASN A 197 -22.98 3.12 19.47
C ASN A 197 -22.27 2.24 18.42
N LEU A 198 -21.85 1.02 18.79
CA LEU A 198 -21.18 0.12 17.86
C LEU A 198 -22.13 -0.35 16.75
N LEU A 199 -23.37 -0.70 17.11
CA LEU A 199 -24.41 -1.09 16.17
C LEU A 199 -24.79 0.06 15.23
N SER A 200 -24.95 1.29 15.76
CA SER A 200 -25.23 2.49 14.97
C SER A 200 -24.20 2.68 13.86
N LYS A 201 -22.91 2.61 14.20
CA LYS A 201 -21.81 2.74 13.23
C LYS A 201 -21.85 1.65 12.16
N ALA A 202 -22.11 0.41 12.55
CA ALA A 202 -22.25 -0.72 11.63
C ALA A 202 -23.41 -0.53 10.65
N LEU A 203 -24.60 -0.18 11.17
CA LEU A 203 -25.78 0.08 10.36
C LEU A 203 -25.55 1.25 9.40
N ALA A 204 -24.96 2.35 9.90
CA ALA A 204 -24.62 3.50 9.08
C ALA A 204 -23.67 3.14 7.93
N ALA A 205 -22.61 2.37 8.21
CA ALA A 205 -21.68 1.90 7.18
C ALA A 205 -22.39 1.03 6.12
N GLY A 206 -23.22 0.09 6.56
CA GLY A 206 -24.00 -0.79 5.68
C GLY A 206 -24.95 0.00 4.78
N ILE A 207 -25.72 0.95 5.34
CA ILE A 207 -26.68 1.78 4.58
C ILE A 207 -25.94 2.67 3.57
N ILE A 208 -24.84 3.30 3.97
CA ILE A 208 -24.02 4.14 3.08
C ILE A 208 -23.50 3.31 1.91
N GLU A 209 -23.02 2.09 2.14
CA GLU A 209 -22.55 1.24 1.05
C GLU A 209 -23.69 0.83 0.11
N LYS A 210 -24.87 0.49 0.64
CA LYS A 210 -26.05 0.21 -0.20
C LYS A 210 -26.50 1.43 -0.99
N SER A 211 -26.34 2.65 -0.47
CA SER A 211 -26.75 3.87 -1.18
C SER A 211 -26.03 4.10 -2.50
N LYS A 212 -24.81 3.56 -2.66
CA LYS A 212 -24.03 3.65 -3.90
C LYS A 212 -24.54 2.70 -4.99
N LEU A 213 -25.18 1.60 -4.60
CA LEU A 213 -25.63 0.53 -5.49
C LEU A 213 -27.12 0.64 -5.79
N ASP A 214 -27.91 0.90 -4.76
CA ASP A 214 -29.37 0.99 -4.81
C ASP A 214 -29.85 2.06 -3.81
N PRO A 215 -30.00 3.32 -4.26
CA PRO A 215 -30.45 4.43 -3.42
C PRO A 215 -31.85 4.20 -2.82
N ALA A 216 -32.74 3.50 -3.52
CA ALA A 216 -34.09 3.22 -3.05
C ALA A 216 -34.07 2.22 -1.89
N LEU A 217 -33.28 1.14 -2.02
CA LEU A 217 -33.06 0.20 -0.93
C LEU A 217 -32.40 0.89 0.27
N ALA A 218 -31.39 1.73 0.04
CA ALA A 218 -30.72 2.45 1.14
C ALA A 218 -31.67 3.37 1.90
N LYS A 219 -32.59 4.05 1.20
CA LYS A 219 -33.64 4.85 1.83
C LYS A 219 -34.57 4.00 2.71
N HIS A 220 -35.03 2.86 2.19
CA HIS A 220 -35.82 1.93 2.99
C HIS A 220 -35.07 1.43 4.23
N LEU A 221 -33.79 1.08 4.10
CA LEU A 221 -32.96 0.64 5.23
C LEU A 221 -32.73 1.77 6.24
N PHE A 222 -32.53 3.00 5.77
CA PHE A 222 -32.41 4.17 6.65
C PHE A 222 -33.69 4.40 7.45
N GLU A 223 -34.85 4.34 6.81
CA GLU A 223 -36.15 4.46 7.49
C GLU A 223 -36.35 3.32 8.51
N GLN A 224 -35.98 2.09 8.13
CA GLN A 224 -36.11 0.91 8.97
C GLN A 224 -35.24 0.96 10.24
N TYR A 225 -34.02 1.48 10.14
CA TYR A 225 -33.06 1.53 11.24
C TYR A 225 -32.89 2.91 11.87
N ARG A 226 -33.74 3.88 11.50
CA ARG A 226 -33.68 5.27 11.94
C ARG A 226 -33.50 5.42 13.44
N ASP A 227 -34.30 4.69 14.22
CA ASP A 227 -34.31 4.77 15.69
C ASP A 227 -33.12 4.06 16.36
N LYS A 228 -32.29 3.36 15.58
CA LYS A 228 -31.07 2.67 16.04
C LYS A 228 -29.79 3.40 15.67
N LEU A 229 -29.90 4.57 15.05
CA LEU A 229 -28.77 5.41 14.67
C LEU A 229 -28.56 6.49 15.73
N GLU A 230 -27.34 6.61 16.21
CA GLU A 230 -26.89 7.73 17.02
C GLU A 230 -26.96 9.03 16.21
N ALA A 231 -27.08 10.17 16.90
CA ALA A 231 -27.37 11.46 16.26
C ALA A 231 -26.39 11.83 15.12
N ASP A 232 -25.10 11.56 15.30
CA ASP A 232 -24.07 11.86 14.29
C ASP A 232 -24.14 10.90 13.11
N ASP A 233 -24.36 9.61 13.38
CA ASP A 233 -24.54 8.58 12.35
C ASP A 233 -25.82 8.81 11.54
N TYR A 234 -26.92 9.16 12.22
CA TYR A 234 -28.19 9.54 11.60
C TYR A 234 -27.99 10.65 10.57
N ARG A 235 -27.39 11.78 10.97
CA ARG A 235 -27.16 12.92 10.07
C ARG A 235 -26.27 12.54 8.90
N ARG A 236 -25.24 11.72 9.16
CA ARG A 236 -24.32 11.24 8.12
C ARG A 236 -25.06 10.39 7.09
N VAL A 237 -25.86 9.41 7.52
CA VAL A 237 -26.62 8.53 6.63
C VAL A 237 -27.71 9.31 5.89
N GLU A 238 -28.45 10.17 6.59
CA GLU A 238 -29.50 11.02 6.00
C GLU A 238 -28.96 11.85 4.83
N ASN A 239 -27.84 12.55 5.04
CA ASN A 239 -27.21 13.35 3.99
C ASN A 239 -26.80 12.51 2.78
N VAL A 240 -26.21 11.33 3.00
CA VAL A 240 -25.77 10.45 1.92
C VAL A 240 -26.97 9.88 1.15
N VAL A 241 -28.00 9.42 1.84
CA VAL A 241 -29.20 8.85 1.22
C VAL A 241 -29.95 9.90 0.39
N ILE A 242 -30.16 11.10 0.95
CA ILE A 242 -30.78 12.22 0.23
C ILE A 242 -29.97 12.59 -1.01
N GLU A 243 -28.64 12.62 -0.88
CA GLU A 243 -27.77 12.96 -2.02
C GLU A 243 -27.85 11.91 -3.13
N GLN A 244 -27.79 10.62 -2.79
CA GLN A 244 -27.87 9.55 -3.78
C GLN A 244 -29.24 9.49 -4.47
N GLU A 245 -30.33 9.71 -3.72
CA GLU A 245 -31.68 9.84 -4.30
C GLU A 245 -31.74 11.03 -5.27
N ARG A 246 -31.14 12.17 -4.90
CA ARG A 246 -31.04 13.35 -5.78
C ARG A 246 -30.28 13.04 -7.07
N LEU A 247 -29.14 12.34 -6.97
CA LEU A 247 -28.33 11.96 -8.14
C LEU A 247 -29.09 11.00 -9.07
N GLN A 248 -29.78 10.00 -8.53
CA GLN A 248 -30.58 9.06 -9.33
C GLN A 248 -31.74 9.77 -10.04
N ARG A 249 -32.43 10.69 -9.34
CA ARG A 249 -33.47 11.52 -9.96
C ARG A 249 -32.90 12.42 -11.04
N ALA A 250 -31.72 13.00 -10.82
CA ALA A 250 -31.05 13.82 -11.81
C ALA A 250 -30.71 13.01 -13.08
N GLU A 251 -30.21 11.78 -12.93
CA GLU A 251 -29.89 10.90 -14.07
C GLU A 251 -31.13 10.55 -14.89
N ALA A 252 -32.22 10.16 -14.23
CA ALA A 252 -33.49 9.88 -14.92
C ALA A 252 -34.03 11.12 -15.66
N ALA A 253 -33.87 12.30 -15.07
CA ALA A 253 -34.25 13.57 -15.67
C ALA A 253 -33.41 13.89 -16.91
N VAL A 254 -32.08 13.79 -16.81
CA VAL A 254 -31.13 14.01 -17.90
C VAL A 254 -31.49 13.12 -19.09
N ALA A 255 -31.72 11.83 -18.86
CA ALA A 255 -32.10 10.88 -19.91
C ALA A 255 -33.41 11.30 -20.62
N THR A 256 -34.43 11.69 -19.84
CA THR A 256 -35.72 12.14 -20.38
C THR A 256 -35.56 13.41 -21.22
N ILE A 257 -34.88 14.43 -20.68
CA ILE A 257 -34.67 15.71 -21.35
C ILE A 257 -33.89 15.55 -22.66
N ARG A 258 -32.81 14.75 -22.65
CA ARG A 258 -32.01 14.48 -23.85
C ARG A 258 -32.80 13.76 -24.94
N SER A 259 -33.73 12.88 -24.56
CA SER A 259 -34.59 12.19 -25.53
C SER A 259 -35.57 13.15 -26.23
N GLN A 260 -36.04 14.20 -25.52
CA GLN A 260 -36.97 15.19 -26.03
C GLN A 260 -36.29 16.31 -26.83
N HIS A 261 -35.09 16.73 -26.42
CA HIS A 261 -34.33 17.83 -27.02
C HIS A 261 -32.93 17.35 -27.43
N PRO A 262 -32.81 16.46 -28.42
CA PRO A 262 -31.51 15.96 -28.83
C PRO A 262 -30.68 17.10 -29.43
N TRP A 263 -29.45 17.28 -28.92
CA TRP A 263 -28.45 18.24 -29.45
C TRP A 263 -28.74 19.72 -29.25
N ASP A 264 -29.77 20.08 -28.48
CA ASP A 264 -30.10 21.46 -28.18
C ASP A 264 -29.88 21.75 -26.69
N LEU A 265 -28.67 22.19 -26.33
CA LEU A 265 -28.32 22.46 -24.94
C LEU A 265 -29.21 23.55 -24.31
N GLU A 266 -29.61 24.55 -25.08
CA GLU A 266 -30.44 25.64 -24.58
C GLU A 266 -31.83 25.14 -24.22
N ALA A 267 -32.45 24.37 -25.12
CA ALA A 267 -33.73 23.73 -24.85
C ALA A 267 -33.64 22.70 -23.70
N GLN A 268 -32.54 21.94 -23.62
CA GLN A 268 -32.32 20.99 -22.52
C GLN A 268 -32.21 21.71 -21.15
N VAL A 269 -31.47 22.81 -21.08
CA VAL A 269 -31.32 23.60 -19.85
C VAL A 269 -32.64 24.27 -19.46
N GLU A 270 -33.42 24.73 -20.43
CA GLU A 270 -34.74 25.30 -20.17
C GLU A 270 -35.74 24.24 -19.68
N ALA A 271 -35.74 23.04 -20.30
CA ALA A 271 -36.53 21.90 -19.82
C ALA A 271 -36.15 21.50 -18.37
N ALA A 272 -34.85 21.54 -18.03
CA ALA A 272 -34.37 21.27 -16.68
C ALA A 272 -34.90 22.27 -15.64
N ARG A 273 -35.11 23.54 -16.02
CA ARG A 273 -35.72 24.56 -15.14
C ARG A 273 -37.19 24.27 -14.86
N GLY A 274 -37.91 23.70 -15.82
CA GLY A 274 -39.35 23.43 -15.71
C GLY A 274 -39.74 22.18 -14.92
N LEU A 275 -38.84 21.21 -14.73
CA LEU A 275 -39.20 19.86 -14.28
C LEU A 275 -39.28 19.66 -12.75
N PHE A 276 -38.74 20.56 -11.92
CA PHE A 276 -38.52 20.27 -10.49
C PHE A 276 -39.01 21.32 -9.49
N GLY A 277 -39.91 22.22 -9.90
CA GLY A 277 -40.53 23.20 -8.98
C GLY A 277 -39.48 23.99 -8.18
N ASN A 278 -39.52 23.89 -6.84
CA ASN A 278 -38.62 24.61 -5.92
C ASN A 278 -37.32 23.86 -5.56
N ASP A 279 -37.05 22.66 -6.09
CA ASP A 279 -35.81 21.92 -5.79
C ASP A 279 -34.64 22.44 -6.63
N VAL A 280 -34.12 23.60 -6.24
CA VAL A 280 -33.00 24.30 -6.91
C VAL A 280 -31.77 23.39 -7.00
N LYS A 281 -31.51 22.60 -5.96
CA LYS A 281 -30.37 21.69 -5.87
C LYS A 281 -30.43 20.58 -6.91
N LEU A 282 -31.61 20.01 -7.17
CA LEU A 282 -31.80 19.02 -8.22
C LEU A 282 -31.70 19.66 -9.61
N GLN A 283 -32.31 20.84 -9.80
CA GLN A 283 -32.23 21.56 -11.08
C GLN A 283 -30.78 21.85 -11.49
N ASP A 284 -29.96 22.35 -10.57
CA ASP A 284 -28.58 22.70 -10.87
C ASP A 284 -27.73 21.46 -11.17
N GLU A 285 -27.99 20.34 -10.49
CA GLU A 285 -27.33 19.08 -10.78
C GLU A 285 -27.71 18.53 -12.17
N VAL A 286 -28.99 18.61 -12.55
CA VAL A 286 -29.46 18.22 -13.89
C VAL A 286 -28.80 19.10 -14.97
N LYS A 287 -28.80 20.43 -14.80
CA LYS A 287 -28.16 21.38 -15.74
C LYS A 287 -26.66 21.10 -15.89
N ARG A 288 -25.97 20.85 -14.77
CA ARG A 288 -24.54 20.54 -14.75
C ARG A 288 -24.25 19.28 -15.57
N ARG A 289 -25.01 18.21 -15.33
CA ARG A 289 -24.87 16.93 -16.06
C ARG A 289 -25.20 17.07 -17.55
N LEU A 290 -26.29 17.75 -17.91
CA LEU A 290 -26.64 18.03 -19.30
C LEU A 290 -25.51 18.75 -20.04
N THR A 291 -24.94 19.79 -19.40
CA THR A 291 -23.83 20.56 -19.98
C THR A 291 -22.59 19.71 -20.20
N LEU A 292 -22.25 18.86 -19.22
CA LEU A 292 -21.10 17.97 -19.28
C LEU A 292 -21.26 16.93 -20.39
N GLU A 293 -22.42 16.28 -20.47
CA GLU A 293 -22.72 15.29 -21.51
C GLU A 293 -22.77 15.93 -22.89
N TYR A 294 -23.40 17.09 -23.04
CA TYR A 294 -23.43 17.83 -24.31
C TYR A 294 -22.01 18.17 -24.78
N THR A 295 -21.15 18.64 -23.88
CA THR A 295 -19.76 18.96 -24.20
C THR A 295 -19.01 17.71 -24.65
N ARG A 296 -19.16 16.60 -23.92
CA ARG A 296 -18.56 15.31 -24.27
C ARG A 296 -19.01 14.84 -25.66
N ASP A 297 -20.32 14.85 -25.93
CA ASP A 297 -20.84 14.39 -27.22
C ASP A 297 -20.43 15.32 -28.37
N LYS A 298 -20.42 16.63 -28.13
CA LYS A 298 -19.93 17.62 -29.10
C LYS A 298 -18.48 17.36 -29.46
N THR A 299 -17.62 17.13 -28.46
CA THR A 299 -16.22 16.84 -28.69
C THR A 299 -16.01 15.52 -29.42
N ALA A 300 -16.73 14.46 -29.03
CA ALA A 300 -16.69 13.17 -29.74
C ALA A 300 -17.12 13.30 -31.21
N ARG A 301 -18.10 14.16 -31.50
CA ARG A 301 -18.52 14.47 -32.87
C ARG A 301 -17.50 15.27 -33.64
N GLU A 302 -16.93 16.32 -33.05
CA GLU A 302 -15.87 17.11 -33.67
C GLU A 302 -14.66 16.24 -34.02
N GLU A 303 -14.32 15.31 -33.14
CA GLU A 303 -13.28 14.31 -33.37
C GLU A 303 -13.65 13.31 -34.47
N GLY A 304 -14.88 12.77 -34.46
CA GLY A 304 -15.37 11.92 -35.55
C GLY A 304 -15.38 12.64 -36.90
N ASN A 305 -15.76 13.92 -36.92
CA ASN A 305 -15.73 14.76 -38.12
C ASN A 305 -14.30 15.05 -38.58
N ARG A 306 -13.36 15.24 -37.64
CA ARG A 306 -11.93 15.41 -37.93
C ARG A 306 -11.34 14.15 -38.56
N LEU A 307 -11.57 12.99 -37.97
CA LEU A 307 -11.08 11.70 -38.49
C LEU A 307 -11.67 11.37 -39.86
N ALA A 308 -12.97 11.64 -40.06
CA ALA A 308 -13.62 11.50 -41.37
C ALA A 308 -12.96 12.43 -42.40
N TYR A 309 -12.71 13.69 -42.04
CA TYR A 309 -12.01 14.63 -42.91
C TYR A 309 -10.60 14.16 -43.28
N GLU A 310 -9.80 13.74 -42.29
CA GLU A 310 -8.43 13.28 -42.48
C GLU A 310 -8.40 12.04 -43.38
N THR A 311 -9.25 11.05 -43.12
CA THR A 311 -9.37 9.83 -43.94
C THR A 311 -9.71 10.17 -45.40
N LEU A 312 -10.68 11.07 -45.62
CA LEU A 312 -11.08 11.47 -46.97
C LEU A 312 -9.98 12.28 -47.66
N ALA A 313 -9.33 13.21 -46.94
CA ALA A 313 -8.21 13.98 -47.47
C ALA A 313 -7.04 13.08 -47.87
N ASP A 314 -6.70 12.08 -47.05
CA ASP A 314 -5.64 11.12 -47.35
C ASP A 314 -5.96 10.27 -48.58
N ARG A 315 -7.21 9.81 -48.73
CA ARG A 315 -7.63 9.10 -49.96
C ARG A 315 -7.53 10.01 -51.19
N MET A 316 -7.87 11.30 -51.09
CA MET A 316 -7.73 12.23 -52.21
C MET A 316 -6.28 12.52 -52.57
N MET A 317 -5.42 12.69 -51.56
CA MET A 317 -4.02 13.08 -51.72
C MET A 317 -3.12 11.90 -52.08
N LEU A 318 -3.20 10.79 -51.34
CA LEU A 318 -2.32 9.64 -51.49
C LEU A 318 -2.80 8.68 -52.58
N GLN A 319 -4.10 8.43 -52.65
CA GLN A 319 -4.67 7.45 -53.59
C GLN A 319 -5.18 8.10 -54.88
N GLY A 320 -5.23 9.43 -54.95
CA GLY A 320 -5.67 10.14 -56.14
C GLY A 320 -7.17 9.93 -56.44
N ILE A 321 -7.99 9.58 -55.45
CA ILE A 321 -9.44 9.40 -55.66
C ILE A 321 -10.11 10.79 -55.79
N PRO A 322 -10.91 11.06 -56.85
CA PRO A 322 -11.67 12.32 -56.95
C PRO A 322 -12.75 12.44 -55.87
N LEU A 323 -13.12 13.67 -55.50
CA LEU A 323 -14.09 13.91 -54.43
C LEU A 323 -15.47 13.35 -54.78
N ASP A 324 -15.87 13.43 -56.06
CA ASP A 324 -17.13 12.84 -56.54
C ASP A 324 -17.19 11.32 -56.36
N THR A 325 -16.06 10.63 -56.47
CA THR A 325 -15.98 9.19 -56.22
C THR A 325 -16.09 8.89 -54.73
N LEU A 326 -15.39 9.66 -53.88
CA LEU A 326 -15.51 9.53 -52.42
C LEU A 326 -16.92 9.85 -51.92
N ARG A 327 -17.60 10.83 -52.53
CA ARG A 327 -19.01 11.13 -52.22
C ARG A 327 -19.94 9.96 -52.47
N LYS A 328 -19.67 9.15 -53.49
CA LYS A 328 -20.45 7.94 -53.81
C LYS A 328 -20.09 6.76 -52.91
N GLN A 329 -18.81 6.60 -52.59
CA GLN A 329 -18.32 5.47 -51.79
C GLN A 329 -18.53 5.66 -50.29
N PHE A 330 -18.45 6.89 -49.80
CA PHE A 330 -18.48 7.25 -48.38
C PHE A 330 -19.46 8.41 -48.10
N PRO A 331 -20.75 8.25 -48.44
CA PRO A 331 -21.73 9.32 -48.28
C PRO A 331 -21.89 9.76 -46.82
N GLU A 332 -21.76 8.84 -45.86
CA GLU A 332 -21.86 9.15 -44.43
C GLU A 332 -20.69 10.00 -43.93
N GLU A 333 -19.44 9.64 -44.26
CA GLU A 333 -18.24 10.40 -43.88
C GLU A 333 -18.30 11.83 -44.45
N ILE A 334 -18.77 11.98 -45.68
CA ILE A 334 -18.97 13.27 -46.35
C ILE A 334 -20.06 14.10 -45.66
N SER A 335 -21.16 13.47 -45.24
CA SER A 335 -22.26 14.16 -44.54
C SER A 335 -21.88 14.69 -43.15
N ARG A 336 -20.83 14.11 -42.54
CA ARG A 336 -20.29 14.52 -41.25
C ARG A 336 -19.38 15.75 -41.34
N LEU A 337 -18.90 16.10 -42.53
CA LEU A 337 -17.96 17.21 -42.69
C LEU A 337 -18.64 18.56 -42.44
N THR A 338 -17.92 19.44 -41.74
CA THR A 338 -18.29 20.85 -41.70
C THR A 338 -18.16 21.49 -43.08
N ALA A 339 -18.88 22.59 -43.33
CA ALA A 339 -18.78 23.34 -44.58
C ALA A 339 -17.33 23.75 -44.91
N ALA A 340 -16.55 24.11 -43.89
CA ALA A 340 -15.13 24.45 -44.04
C ALA A 340 -14.28 23.24 -44.44
N GLN A 341 -14.47 22.08 -43.79
CA GLN A 341 -13.78 20.83 -44.14
C GLN A 341 -14.11 20.39 -45.57
N TYR A 342 -15.38 20.42 -45.97
CA TYR A 342 -15.80 20.09 -47.33
C TYR A 342 -15.21 21.07 -48.36
N SER A 343 -15.22 22.38 -48.07
CA SER A 343 -14.57 23.39 -48.91
C SER A 343 -13.06 23.16 -49.06
N ASN A 344 -12.39 22.65 -48.03
CA ASN A 344 -10.97 22.29 -48.11
C ASN A 344 -10.75 21.08 -49.04
N LEU A 345 -11.60 20.06 -48.99
CA LEU A 345 -11.52 18.93 -49.93
C LEU A 345 -11.72 19.39 -51.39
N LEU A 346 -12.68 20.28 -51.65
CA LEU A 346 -12.86 20.89 -52.97
C LEU A 346 -11.62 21.68 -53.44
N LYS A 347 -10.93 22.35 -52.53
CA LYS A 347 -9.69 23.05 -52.83
C LYS A 347 -8.58 22.07 -53.20
N ILE A 348 -8.42 20.98 -52.44
CA ILE A 348 -7.46 19.90 -52.74
C ILE A 348 -7.72 19.34 -54.13
N GLU A 349 -8.98 19.06 -54.49
CA GLU A 349 -9.35 18.57 -55.82
C GLU A 349 -9.00 19.57 -56.94
N LYS A 350 -9.35 20.85 -56.77
CA LYS A 350 -9.05 21.90 -57.75
C LYS A 350 -7.55 22.09 -57.95
N ASP A 351 -6.80 22.08 -56.87
CA ASP A 351 -5.37 22.27 -56.95
C ASP A 351 -4.68 21.02 -57.57
N ARG A 352 -5.18 19.82 -57.29
CA ARG A 352 -4.73 18.58 -57.97
C ARG A 352 -5.01 18.61 -59.47
N ALA A 353 -6.20 19.08 -59.87
CA ALA A 353 -6.54 19.26 -61.29
C ALA A 353 -5.61 20.26 -62.02
N LYS A 354 -4.98 21.18 -61.27
CA LYS A 354 -3.96 22.11 -61.76
C LYS A 354 -2.54 21.53 -61.74
N GLY A 355 -2.37 20.26 -61.40
CA GLY A 355 -1.08 19.58 -61.33
C GLY A 355 -0.24 19.90 -60.08
N LYS A 356 -0.83 20.52 -59.05
CA LYS A 356 -0.14 20.69 -57.77
C LYS A 356 -0.16 19.35 -57.01
N VAL A 357 1.03 18.87 -56.65
CA VAL A 357 1.21 17.63 -55.88
C VAL A 357 1.24 17.98 -54.39
N TYR A 358 0.31 17.42 -53.60
CA TYR A 358 0.12 17.71 -52.17
C TYR A 358 0.75 16.69 -51.24
N THR A 359 1.44 15.69 -51.77
CA THR A 359 1.90 14.57 -50.94
C THR A 359 3.25 14.89 -50.32
N THR A 360 3.22 15.12 -49.01
CA THR A 360 4.39 14.90 -48.17
C THR A 360 4.68 13.40 -48.14
N ASP A 361 5.85 13.01 -48.64
CA ASP A 361 6.50 11.73 -48.39
C ASP A 361 6.79 11.66 -46.88
N TRP A 362 5.87 11.02 -46.15
CA TRP A 362 5.93 10.92 -44.70
C TRP A 362 7.16 10.16 -44.21
N ALA A 363 7.70 9.25 -45.00
CA ALA A 363 8.96 8.58 -44.66
C ALA A 363 10.11 9.59 -44.71
N ALA A 364 10.17 10.42 -45.76
CA ALA A 364 11.16 11.49 -45.84
C ALA A 364 10.99 12.53 -44.72
N TRP A 365 9.74 12.90 -44.40
CA TRP A 365 9.47 13.83 -43.30
C TRP A 365 9.85 13.27 -41.92
N THR A 366 9.53 12.00 -41.66
CA THR A 366 9.90 11.33 -40.40
C THR A 366 11.43 11.26 -40.26
N GLN A 367 12.13 10.88 -41.34
CA GLN A 367 13.58 10.87 -41.38
C GLN A 367 14.17 12.25 -41.08
N ILE A 368 13.62 13.32 -41.68
CA ILE A 368 14.01 14.70 -41.40
C ILE A 368 13.85 15.06 -39.91
N MET A 369 12.77 14.59 -39.29
CA MET A 369 12.45 14.89 -37.89
C MET A 369 13.36 14.15 -36.90
N GLU A 370 13.97 13.05 -37.34
CA GLU A 370 14.95 12.26 -36.58
C GLU A 370 16.39 12.72 -36.79
N MET A 371 16.65 13.61 -37.77
CA MET A 371 18.00 14.13 -38.02
C MET A 371 18.48 15.02 -36.87
N THR A 372 19.74 14.81 -36.50
CA THR A 372 20.47 15.67 -35.56
C THR A 372 20.69 17.08 -36.13
N PRO A 373 20.91 18.11 -35.28
CA PRO A 373 21.34 19.44 -35.70
C PRO A 373 22.48 19.45 -36.73
N GLN A 374 23.49 18.60 -36.53
CA GLN A 374 24.63 18.52 -37.45
C GLN A 374 24.21 17.95 -38.82
N GLN A 375 23.35 16.92 -38.83
CA GLN A 375 22.80 16.38 -40.08
C GLN A 375 21.90 17.38 -40.80
N LEU A 376 21.07 18.14 -40.08
CA LEU A 376 20.23 19.20 -40.64
C LEU A 376 21.04 20.37 -41.18
N LYS A 377 22.15 20.73 -40.52
CA LYS A 377 23.06 21.80 -40.95
C LYS A 377 23.65 21.52 -42.34
N ASP A 378 24.05 20.27 -42.55
CA ASP A 378 24.70 19.81 -43.77
C ASP A 378 23.69 19.39 -44.87
N MET A 379 22.40 19.29 -44.52
CA MET A 379 21.33 18.95 -45.46
C MET A 379 21.04 20.09 -46.46
N ASN A 380 20.73 19.70 -47.70
CA ASN A 380 20.21 20.59 -48.73
C ASN A 380 18.68 20.47 -48.82
N PRO A 381 17.90 21.48 -48.39
CA PRO A 381 16.44 21.39 -48.38
C PRO A 381 15.82 21.11 -49.75
N ILE A 382 16.46 21.58 -50.85
CA ILE A 382 15.89 21.46 -52.20
C ILE A 382 15.65 20.01 -52.62
N ASP A 383 16.45 19.07 -52.09
CA ASP A 383 16.36 17.65 -52.38
C ASP A 383 15.04 17.04 -51.87
N TYR A 384 14.38 17.72 -50.93
CA TYR A 384 13.12 17.34 -50.33
C TYR A 384 11.93 18.15 -50.86
N ARG A 385 12.13 19.11 -51.78
CA ARG A 385 11.04 19.98 -52.28
C ARG A 385 9.92 19.21 -52.96
N ARG A 386 10.27 18.17 -53.73
CA ARG A 386 9.30 17.30 -54.40
C ARG A 386 8.73 16.22 -53.49
N LYS A 387 9.30 16.08 -52.29
CA LYS A 387 8.92 15.09 -51.28
C LYS A 387 8.08 15.68 -50.16
N LEU A 388 7.97 17.00 -50.04
CA LEU A 388 7.25 17.66 -48.97
C LEU A 388 6.23 18.62 -49.59
N ASP A 389 5.04 18.69 -49.00
CA ASP A 389 4.13 19.79 -49.29
C ASP A 389 4.74 21.13 -48.84
N ASP A 390 4.10 22.24 -49.25
CA ASP A 390 4.60 23.59 -48.99
C ASP A 390 4.81 23.85 -47.48
N LYS A 391 3.91 23.34 -46.63
CA LYS A 391 3.94 23.57 -45.18
C LYS A 391 5.11 22.83 -44.53
N HIS A 392 5.31 21.56 -44.88
CA HIS A 392 6.41 20.76 -44.35
C HIS A 392 7.76 21.20 -44.92
N TYR A 393 7.79 21.63 -46.18
CA TYR A 393 8.97 22.22 -46.80
C TYR A 393 9.39 23.54 -46.14
N ASP A 394 8.44 24.42 -45.84
CA ASP A 394 8.72 25.67 -45.12
C ASP A 394 9.26 25.41 -43.70
N LYS A 395 8.72 24.38 -43.03
CA LYS A 395 9.22 23.94 -41.72
C LYS A 395 10.63 23.37 -41.82
N LEU A 396 10.93 22.58 -42.86
CA LEU A 396 12.28 22.10 -43.16
C LEU A 396 13.28 23.24 -43.35
N LEU A 397 12.93 24.23 -44.18
CA LEU A 397 13.78 25.40 -44.44
C LEU A 397 14.13 26.14 -43.15
N LYS A 398 13.17 26.27 -42.24
CA LYS A 398 13.38 26.89 -40.93
C LYS A 398 14.34 26.07 -40.05
N MET A 399 14.14 24.75 -39.97
CA MET A 399 15.01 23.84 -39.21
C MET A 399 16.46 23.88 -39.71
N VAL A 400 16.68 23.78 -41.03
CA VAL A 400 18.03 23.85 -41.62
C VAL A 400 18.70 25.21 -41.41
N LYS A 401 17.95 26.30 -41.58
CA LYS A 401 18.48 27.67 -41.36
C LYS A 401 18.97 27.85 -39.93
N GLU A 402 18.21 27.38 -38.95
CA GLU A 402 18.58 27.48 -37.55
C GLU A 402 19.81 26.60 -37.22
N ALA A 403 19.91 25.42 -37.85
CA ALA A 403 21.02 24.47 -37.62
C ALA A 403 22.34 25.05 -38.13
N ARG A 404 22.29 25.72 -39.29
CA ARG A 404 23.44 26.46 -39.86
C ARG A 404 23.88 27.65 -39.02
N GLN A 405 22.97 28.24 -38.25
CA GLN A 405 23.29 29.33 -37.32
C GLN A 405 23.92 28.84 -36.01
N GLY A 406 24.19 27.54 -35.86
CA GLY A 406 24.75 26.97 -34.63
C GLY A 406 23.77 27.03 -33.47
N LYS A 407 22.46 27.09 -33.75
CA LYS A 407 21.44 26.90 -32.73
C LYS A 407 21.33 25.40 -32.48
N ASP A 408 22.03 24.90 -31.47
CA ASP A 408 21.96 23.48 -31.07
C ASP A 408 20.54 23.05 -30.66
N ASP A 409 19.65 24.01 -30.43
CA ASP A 409 18.20 23.82 -30.25
C ASP A 409 17.46 23.36 -31.52
N THR A 410 18.15 22.95 -32.60
CA THR A 410 17.55 22.63 -33.90
C THR A 410 16.76 21.34 -34.03
N HIS A 411 16.60 20.60 -32.93
CA HIS A 411 15.45 19.71 -32.69
C HIS A 411 14.12 20.47 -32.49
N VAL A 412 13.93 21.53 -33.28
CA VAL A 412 12.85 22.52 -33.31
C VAL A 412 11.47 21.95 -33.70
N ALA A 413 11.29 20.64 -33.72
CA ALA A 413 9.95 20.08 -33.66
C ALA A 413 9.35 20.14 -32.25
N LEU A 414 10.19 20.11 -31.21
CA LEU A 414 9.77 19.99 -29.81
C LEU A 414 10.24 21.21 -29.01
N ARG A 415 9.87 22.43 -29.46
CA ARG A 415 10.37 23.70 -28.93
C ARG A 415 9.86 24.06 -27.55
N SER A 416 8.80 23.39 -27.14
CA SER A 416 8.21 23.57 -25.82
C SER A 416 8.05 22.21 -25.20
N THR A 417 8.06 22.18 -23.86
CA THR A 417 7.59 21.05 -23.07
C THR A 417 6.28 20.47 -23.64
N LYS A 418 5.43 21.32 -24.22
CA LYS A 418 4.16 20.93 -24.87
C LYS A 418 4.34 20.04 -26.07
N ASP A 419 5.23 20.45 -26.95
CA ASP A 419 5.47 19.76 -28.21
C ASP A 419 6.17 18.42 -27.92
N THR A 420 7.12 18.39 -26.96
CA THR A 420 7.75 17.15 -26.49
C THR A 420 6.73 16.17 -25.92
N ILE A 421 5.85 16.65 -25.03
CA ILE A 421 4.76 15.82 -24.48
C ILE A 421 3.81 15.36 -25.58
N ASP A 422 3.41 16.23 -26.52
CA ASP A 422 2.56 15.87 -27.68
C ASP A 422 3.18 14.72 -28.49
N TYR A 423 4.46 14.84 -28.86
CA TYR A 423 5.19 13.80 -29.58
C TYR A 423 5.21 12.47 -28.83
N TYR A 424 5.53 12.48 -27.54
CA TYR A 424 5.56 11.24 -26.75
C TYR A 424 4.18 10.65 -26.50
N VAL A 425 3.15 11.48 -26.29
CA VAL A 425 1.78 10.99 -26.14
C VAL A 425 1.31 10.34 -27.43
N ARG A 426 1.55 10.97 -28.59
CA ARG A 426 1.23 10.36 -29.89
C ARG A 426 1.99 9.07 -30.13
N ARG A 427 3.28 9.03 -29.78
CA ARG A 427 4.13 7.86 -29.99
C ARG A 427 3.79 6.69 -29.06
N VAL A 428 3.50 6.97 -27.79
CA VAL A 428 3.26 5.94 -26.75
C VAL A 428 1.82 5.45 -26.80
N PHE A 429 0.86 6.35 -27.03
CA PHE A 429 -0.56 6.02 -26.96
C PHE A 429 -1.23 5.87 -28.33
N GLY A 430 -0.60 6.33 -29.42
CA GLY A 430 -1.19 6.26 -30.77
C GLY A 430 -2.48 7.07 -30.90
N VAL A 431 -2.72 8.03 -29.99
CA VAL A 431 -3.95 8.83 -29.92
C VAL A 431 -3.80 10.16 -30.64
N GLU A 432 -4.93 10.68 -31.12
CA GLU A 432 -5.04 11.99 -31.73
C GLU A 432 -6.22 12.79 -31.16
N GLY A 433 -6.49 13.99 -31.67
CA GLY A 433 -7.73 14.73 -31.37
C GLY A 433 -7.93 15.10 -29.90
N GLN A 434 -9.08 14.76 -29.30
CA GLN A 434 -9.37 15.10 -27.91
C GLN A 434 -8.66 14.16 -26.94
N ASP A 435 -8.61 12.87 -27.25
CA ASP A 435 -7.90 11.87 -26.43
C ASP A 435 -6.42 12.26 -26.27
N LEU A 436 -5.82 12.80 -27.33
CA LEU A 436 -4.49 13.41 -27.26
C LEU A 436 -4.43 14.57 -26.28
N LYS A 437 -5.39 15.51 -26.29
CA LYS A 437 -5.40 16.64 -25.36
C LYS A 437 -5.55 16.18 -23.92
N ASP A 438 -6.42 15.21 -23.66
CA ASP A 438 -6.68 14.68 -22.32
C ASP A 438 -5.42 13.96 -21.80
N LYS A 439 -4.78 13.13 -22.62
CA LYS A 439 -3.51 12.47 -22.29
C LYS A 439 -2.33 13.43 -22.16
N MET A 440 -2.28 14.48 -22.97
CA MET A 440 -1.31 15.55 -22.78
C MET A 440 -1.53 16.27 -21.45
N GLN A 441 -2.77 16.58 -21.09
CA GLN A 441 -3.09 17.28 -19.85
C GLN A 441 -2.78 16.43 -18.60
N GLU A 442 -3.03 15.13 -18.68
CA GLU A 442 -2.61 14.15 -17.67
C GLU A 442 -1.08 14.11 -17.52
N ALA A 443 -0.35 13.93 -18.63
CA ALA A 443 1.10 13.94 -18.64
C ALA A 443 1.69 15.26 -18.10
N TYR A 444 1.06 16.39 -18.43
CA TYR A 444 1.45 17.70 -17.93
C TYR A 444 1.32 17.83 -16.43
N LYS A 445 0.16 17.42 -15.87
CA LYS A 445 -0.10 17.46 -14.44
C LYS A 445 0.94 16.66 -13.66
N ASP A 446 1.39 15.54 -14.23
CA ASP A 446 2.42 14.70 -13.62
C ASP A 446 3.84 15.26 -13.78
N LEU A 447 4.16 15.85 -14.93
CA LEU A 447 5.49 16.38 -15.24
C LEU A 447 5.75 17.75 -14.60
N GLU A 448 4.71 18.56 -14.39
CA GLU A 448 4.81 19.90 -13.82
C GLU A 448 5.62 19.97 -12.50
N PRO A 449 5.36 19.14 -11.47
CA PRO A 449 6.16 19.19 -10.25
C PRO A 449 7.64 18.84 -10.50
N ILE A 450 7.94 17.87 -11.37
CA ILE A 450 9.30 17.42 -11.68
C ILE A 450 10.08 18.53 -12.41
N LEU A 451 9.43 19.16 -13.40
CA LEU A 451 10.03 20.26 -14.16
C LEU A 451 10.23 21.51 -13.30
N ASN A 452 9.29 21.80 -12.39
CA ASN A 452 9.42 22.89 -11.43
C ASN A 452 10.57 22.66 -10.44
N GLU A 453 10.81 21.41 -10.04
CA GLU A 453 11.92 21.05 -9.16
C GLU A 453 13.27 21.18 -9.87
N LEU A 454 13.37 20.67 -11.10
CA LEU A 454 14.54 20.85 -11.95
C LEU A 454 14.88 22.34 -12.15
N ALA A 455 13.86 23.18 -12.29
CA ALA A 455 14.02 24.62 -12.48
C ALA A 455 14.50 25.39 -11.22
N LYS A 456 14.34 24.82 -10.02
CA LYS A 456 14.83 25.43 -8.77
C LYS A 456 16.34 25.32 -8.63
N GLU A 457 16.93 24.22 -9.10
CA GLU A 457 18.37 23.97 -8.97
C GLU A 457 19.19 24.77 -9.98
N LYS A 458 18.69 24.87 -11.20
CA LYS A 458 19.27 25.66 -12.30
C LYS A 458 18.21 25.91 -13.36
N LYS A 459 18.42 26.90 -14.23
CA LYS A 459 17.58 27.04 -15.43
C LYS A 459 17.92 25.89 -16.38
N PRO A 460 17.04 24.87 -16.54
CA PRO A 460 17.39 23.69 -17.29
C PRO A 460 17.41 24.01 -18.78
N SER A 461 18.34 23.40 -19.49
CA SER A 461 18.35 23.40 -20.94
C SER A 461 17.16 22.61 -21.49
N GLN A 462 16.74 22.90 -22.71
CA GLN A 462 15.66 22.13 -23.35
C GLN A 462 16.02 20.65 -23.49
N THR A 463 17.30 20.32 -23.65
CA THR A 463 17.81 18.95 -23.65
C THR A 463 17.56 18.23 -22.34
N GLU A 464 17.81 18.88 -21.20
CA GLU A 464 17.53 18.30 -19.87
C GLU A 464 16.02 18.13 -19.63
N ILE A 465 15.22 19.10 -20.07
CA ILE A 465 13.75 18.98 -20.04
C ILE A 465 13.29 17.76 -20.87
N ASN A 466 13.83 17.59 -22.07
CA ASN A 466 13.48 16.46 -22.94
C ASN A 466 13.90 15.13 -22.32
N GLN A 467 15.09 15.02 -21.72
CA GLN A 467 15.53 13.81 -21.03
C GLN A 467 14.61 13.40 -19.87
N VAL A 468 14.11 14.37 -19.10
CA VAL A 468 13.14 14.12 -18.02
C VAL A 468 11.80 13.63 -18.57
N ILE A 469 11.33 14.22 -19.67
CA ILE A 469 10.08 13.81 -20.32
C ILE A 469 10.23 12.39 -20.90
N ASP A 470 11.34 12.10 -21.58
CA ASP A 470 11.69 10.77 -22.07
C ASP A 470 11.66 9.75 -20.93
N GLN A 471 12.35 10.05 -19.84
CA GLN A 471 12.42 9.17 -18.66
C GLN A 471 11.03 8.95 -18.04
N TYR A 472 10.19 9.99 -17.94
CA TYR A 472 8.82 9.87 -17.44
C TYR A 472 7.97 8.92 -18.29
N PHE A 473 7.98 9.07 -19.62
CA PHE A 473 7.21 8.17 -20.50
C PHE A 473 7.75 6.74 -20.50
N MET A 474 9.08 6.59 -20.41
CA MET A 474 9.72 5.28 -20.31
C MET A 474 9.43 4.56 -18.99
N THR A 475 9.29 5.29 -17.88
CA THR A 475 9.08 4.70 -16.55
C THR A 475 7.62 4.51 -16.19
N ARG A 476 6.73 5.43 -16.57
CA ARG A 476 5.34 5.44 -16.11
C ARG A 476 4.36 4.77 -17.06
N HIS A 477 4.62 4.82 -18.35
CA HIS A 477 3.64 4.44 -19.38
C HIS A 477 4.02 3.19 -20.16
N LEU A 478 5.31 2.91 -20.34
CA LEU A 478 5.78 1.62 -20.88
C LEU A 478 5.30 0.39 -20.07
N PRO A 479 5.21 0.44 -18.73
CA PRO A 479 4.67 -0.67 -17.95
C PRO A 479 3.19 -0.99 -18.21
N GLN A 480 2.39 -0.01 -18.61
CA GLN A 480 0.93 -0.16 -18.80
C GLN A 480 0.56 -0.89 -20.10
N TYR A 481 1.52 -1.04 -21.03
CA TYR A 481 1.37 -1.82 -22.27
C TYR A 481 1.81 -3.28 -22.13
N GLY A 482 1.73 -3.82 -20.90
CA GLY A 482 1.75 -5.27 -20.65
C GLY A 482 3.12 -5.92 -20.53
N PHE A 483 4.21 -5.15 -20.39
CA PHE A 483 5.55 -5.74 -20.24
C PHE A 483 6.23 -5.51 -18.88
N PHE A 484 5.79 -4.55 -18.04
CA PHE A 484 6.57 -4.17 -16.82
C PHE A 484 5.79 -3.78 -15.55
N SER A 485 4.47 -3.94 -15.42
CA SER A 485 3.68 -3.22 -14.38
C SER A 485 3.15 -3.99 -13.16
N ARG A 486 3.70 -5.14 -12.75
CA ARG A 486 3.36 -5.67 -11.41
C ARG A 486 4.62 -6.00 -10.62
N SER A 487 4.69 -5.49 -9.39
CA SER A 487 5.64 -5.99 -8.40
C SER A 487 5.48 -7.51 -8.36
N PHE A 488 6.60 -8.23 -8.51
CA PHE A 488 6.61 -9.69 -8.61
C PHE A 488 6.11 -10.39 -7.35
N GLU A 489 5.91 -9.65 -6.25
CA GLU A 489 5.65 -10.21 -4.91
C GLU A 489 4.15 -10.20 -4.51
N ASP A 490 3.29 -9.38 -5.14
CA ASP A 490 1.93 -9.12 -4.59
C ASP A 490 0.76 -9.61 -5.46
N THR A 491 1.00 -10.32 -6.57
CA THR A 491 -0.09 -10.90 -7.37
C THR A 491 -0.14 -12.41 -7.15
N PRO A 492 -1.26 -12.98 -6.65
CA PRO A 492 -1.41 -14.43 -6.63
C PRO A 492 -1.27 -14.95 -8.07
N ILE A 493 -0.31 -15.87 -8.26
CA ILE A 493 0.01 -16.45 -9.56
C ILE A 493 -1.21 -17.26 -10.00
N ALA A 494 -1.85 -16.82 -11.08
CA ALA A 494 -2.97 -17.57 -11.65
C ALA A 494 -2.42 -18.82 -12.33
N ALA A 495 -2.95 -20.00 -12.00
CA ALA A 495 -2.54 -21.28 -12.61
C ALA A 495 -2.55 -21.26 -14.15
N ALA A 496 -3.38 -20.38 -14.75
CA ALA A 496 -3.48 -20.16 -16.20
C ALA A 496 -2.17 -19.67 -16.88
N ASP A 497 -1.20 -19.14 -16.12
CA ASP A 497 0.06 -18.65 -16.70
C ASP A 497 1.07 -19.78 -17.00
N MET A 498 0.99 -20.91 -16.29
CA MET A 498 1.85 -22.08 -16.53
C MET A 498 1.50 -22.79 -17.85
N ASP A 499 0.23 -22.75 -18.25
CA ASP A 499 -0.26 -23.33 -19.51
C ASP A 499 0.33 -22.65 -20.77
N ASN A 500 0.90 -21.45 -20.62
CA ASN A 500 1.54 -20.70 -21.70
C ASN A 500 3.02 -21.07 -21.93
N ILE A 501 3.62 -21.88 -21.04
CA ILE A 501 5.01 -22.32 -21.18
C ILE A 501 5.02 -23.56 -22.07
N SER A 502 5.67 -23.48 -23.23
CA SER A 502 5.77 -24.66 -24.09
C SER A 502 6.56 -25.79 -23.42
N PRO A 503 6.26 -27.07 -23.69
CA PRO A 503 6.99 -28.20 -23.12
C PRO A 503 8.51 -28.12 -23.37
N LEU A 504 8.93 -27.51 -24.48
CA LEU A 504 10.33 -27.29 -24.82
C LEU A 504 10.99 -26.25 -23.90
N GLU A 505 10.32 -25.13 -23.65
CA GLU A 505 10.84 -24.07 -22.76
C GLU A 505 10.91 -24.56 -21.31
N LEU A 506 9.89 -25.29 -20.86
CA LEU A 506 9.89 -25.93 -19.55
C LEU A 506 11.07 -26.90 -19.39
N LYS A 507 11.32 -27.73 -20.41
CA LYS A 507 12.46 -28.64 -20.45
C LYS A 507 13.79 -27.89 -20.40
N GLN A 508 13.93 -26.81 -21.16
CA GLN A 508 15.16 -26.01 -21.17
C GLN A 508 15.46 -25.36 -19.81
N ILE A 509 14.44 -24.87 -19.11
CA ILE A 509 14.58 -24.29 -17.76
C ILE A 509 15.03 -25.36 -16.76
N LYS A 510 14.38 -26.54 -16.76
CA LYS A 510 14.75 -27.64 -15.88
C LYS A 510 16.15 -28.19 -16.17
N GLU A 511 16.53 -28.31 -17.45
CA GLU A 511 17.88 -28.72 -17.85
C GLU A 511 18.95 -27.71 -17.41
N ALA A 512 18.63 -26.41 -17.40
CA ALA A 512 19.56 -25.38 -16.90
C ALA A 512 19.83 -25.53 -15.40
N TYR A 513 18.81 -25.86 -14.59
CA TYR A 513 18.96 -26.12 -13.15
C TYR A 513 19.77 -27.40 -12.89
N ALA A 514 19.46 -28.47 -13.63
CA ALA A 514 20.20 -29.72 -13.55
C ALA A 514 21.69 -29.54 -13.89
N LYS A 515 22.02 -28.74 -14.92
CA LYS A 515 23.41 -28.41 -15.28
C LYS A 515 24.17 -27.63 -14.20
N LEU A 516 23.44 -26.86 -13.37
CA LEU A 516 24.00 -26.06 -12.28
C LEU A 516 23.99 -26.80 -10.93
N ASN A 517 23.54 -28.06 -10.91
CA ASN A 517 23.39 -28.88 -9.70
C ASN A 517 22.48 -28.23 -8.64
N ILE A 518 21.47 -27.49 -9.09
CA ILE A 518 20.46 -26.84 -8.25
C ILE A 518 19.23 -27.76 -8.21
N PRO A 519 18.55 -27.92 -7.06
CA PRO A 519 17.28 -28.65 -6.97
C PRO A 519 16.26 -28.18 -8.01
N GLU A 520 15.40 -29.07 -8.49
CA GLU A 520 14.41 -28.75 -9.52
C GLU A 520 13.58 -27.50 -9.14
N PRO A 521 13.43 -26.52 -10.03
CA PRO A 521 12.77 -25.27 -9.69
C PRO A 521 11.28 -25.48 -9.43
N SER A 522 10.75 -24.76 -8.44
CA SER A 522 9.30 -24.65 -8.20
C SER A 522 8.58 -24.00 -9.39
N GLU A 523 7.26 -24.16 -9.48
CA GLU A 523 6.45 -23.57 -10.57
C GLU A 523 6.61 -22.05 -10.65
N ASP A 524 6.68 -21.37 -9.50
CA ASP A 524 6.89 -19.92 -9.42
C ASP A 524 8.26 -19.51 -10.00
N GLN A 525 9.31 -20.30 -9.70
CA GLN A 525 10.65 -20.08 -10.23
C GLN A 525 10.73 -20.33 -11.74
N ILE A 526 10.01 -21.36 -12.23
CA ILE A 526 9.89 -21.66 -13.66
C ILE A 526 9.22 -20.49 -14.39
N LEU A 527 8.10 -19.99 -13.86
CA LEU A 527 7.36 -18.89 -14.46
C LEU A 527 8.16 -17.60 -14.47
N TYR A 528 8.88 -17.31 -13.39
CA TYR A 528 9.80 -16.16 -13.29
C TYR A 528 10.86 -16.19 -14.39
N LEU A 529 11.55 -17.32 -14.55
CA LEU A 529 12.64 -17.47 -15.52
C LEU A 529 12.14 -17.46 -16.96
N TRP A 530 10.96 -18.02 -17.21
CA TRP A 530 10.32 -17.96 -18.52
C TRP A 530 10.01 -16.50 -18.91
N ARG A 531 9.39 -15.73 -18.01
CA ARG A 531 9.14 -14.28 -18.21
C ARG A 531 10.43 -13.50 -18.43
N TYR A 532 11.46 -13.79 -17.64
CA TYR A 532 12.79 -13.18 -17.75
C TYR A 532 13.44 -13.44 -19.12
N ASN A 533 13.39 -14.68 -19.61
CA ASN A 533 13.95 -15.04 -20.92
C ASN A 533 13.17 -14.40 -22.08
N LYS A 534 11.84 -14.28 -21.98
CA LYS A 534 11.03 -13.55 -22.96
C LYS A 534 11.37 -12.07 -22.98
N MET A 535 11.56 -11.44 -21.81
CA MET A 535 12.02 -10.05 -21.71
C MET A 535 13.39 -9.84 -22.37
N LYS A 536 14.35 -10.74 -22.13
CA LYS A 536 15.70 -10.65 -22.71
C LYS A 536 15.68 -10.72 -24.25
N GLN A 537 14.78 -11.50 -24.82
CA GLN A 537 14.61 -11.61 -26.28
C GLN A 537 14.02 -10.34 -26.91
N VAL A 538 13.19 -9.59 -26.18
CA VAL A 538 12.49 -8.40 -26.71
C VAL A 538 13.35 -7.13 -26.61
N ILE A 539 14.20 -6.99 -25.60
CA ILE A 539 14.86 -5.71 -25.27
C ILE A 539 16.35 -5.67 -25.66
N GLY A 540 16.95 -6.84 -25.93
CA GLY A 540 18.38 -6.98 -26.16
C GLY A 540 19.18 -7.00 -24.85
N ALA A 541 20.23 -7.84 -24.81
CA ALA A 541 20.94 -8.20 -23.57
C ALA A 541 21.55 -7.00 -22.82
N ASP A 542 22.08 -6.01 -23.56
CA ASP A 542 22.90 -4.95 -22.98
C ASP A 542 22.08 -3.89 -22.21
N LYS A 543 20.79 -3.76 -22.52
CA LYS A 543 19.89 -2.77 -21.88
C LYS A 543 19.27 -3.28 -20.59
N LEU A 544 19.21 -4.61 -20.41
CA LEU A 544 18.64 -5.26 -19.23
C LEU A 544 19.61 -5.26 -18.05
N ASP A 545 20.92 -5.40 -18.30
CA ASP A 545 21.95 -5.36 -17.27
C ASP A 545 22.08 -3.98 -16.61
N MET A 546 21.83 -2.90 -17.38
CA MET A 546 21.83 -1.53 -16.86
C MET A 546 20.64 -1.28 -15.92
N PHE A 547 19.46 -1.83 -16.21
CA PHE A 547 18.27 -1.75 -15.37
C PHE A 547 18.43 -2.54 -14.06
N ASN A 548 19.01 -3.75 -14.13
CA ASN A 548 19.28 -4.58 -12.94
C ASN A 548 20.35 -3.96 -12.01
N THR A 549 21.34 -3.28 -12.58
CA THR A 549 22.37 -2.56 -11.81
C THR A 549 21.75 -1.40 -11.02
N LEU A 550 20.78 -0.69 -11.61
CA LEU A 550 20.08 0.42 -10.97
C LEU A 550 19.12 -0.03 -9.86
N GLN A 551 18.38 -1.13 -10.04
CA GLN A 551 17.54 -1.68 -8.97
C GLN A 551 18.37 -2.24 -7.79
N ARG A 552 19.56 -2.81 -8.05
CA ARG A 552 20.47 -3.23 -6.97
C ARG A 552 21.04 -2.05 -6.17
N LEU A 553 21.30 -0.91 -6.83
CA LEU A 553 21.73 0.32 -6.14
C LEU A 553 20.60 0.92 -5.28
N GLU A 554 19.35 0.81 -5.72
CA GLU A 554 18.17 1.25 -4.95
C GLU A 554 17.91 0.34 -3.72
N ALA A 555 18.11 -0.97 -3.86
CA ALA A 555 17.99 -1.91 -2.74
C ALA A 555 19.12 -1.84 -1.71
N LEU A 556 20.28 -1.25 -2.07
CA LEU A 556 21.40 -1.02 -1.15
C LEU A 556 21.34 0.34 -0.43
N THR A 557 20.45 1.23 -0.86
CA THR A 557 20.24 2.57 -0.28
C THR A 557 19.00 2.64 0.61
N ARG A 558 18.18 1.58 0.63
CA ARG A 558 17.12 1.31 1.61
C ARG A 558 17.61 0.28 2.62
#